data_AF-A2F8F8-F1
#
_entry.id   AF-A2F8F8-F1
#
_cell.length_a   1.000
_cell.length_b   1.000
_cell.length_c   1.000
_cell.angle_alpha   90.00
_cell.angle_beta   90.00
_cell.angle_gamma   90.00
#
_symmetry.space_group_name_H-M   'P 1'
#
loop_
_entity.id
_entity.type
_entity.pdbx_description
1 polymer ?
#
loop_
_entity_poly.entity_id
_entity_poly.type
_entity_poly.pdbx_seq_one_letter_code
_entity_poly.pdbx_strand_id
1 'polypeptide(L)'
;MAEDFRTPISIACFYSNVETVKMLAEVTEEVDIPANIKAPSAVHWICSSKSPKIAKILCSKGIDVNRVDAQGRMGPSFFISSNNNNKDDIEILKVLLNYGLKINFHLPGKNTILGDCLTIDKLMFKDPVEITEFLLDNGADPNDLIYFSGKSPVSCIEYIKRKARRSTKYKELYDNYFNS
;
A
#
# COMPACT_ATOMS: atom_id res chain seq x y z
N MET A 1 22.86 4.50 12.07
CA MET A 1 21.83 5.53 11.81
C MET A 1 21.34 5.28 10.40
N ALA A 2 20.04 5.09 10.18
CA ALA A 2 19.53 5.05 8.81
C ALA A 2 19.71 6.44 8.22
N GLU A 3 20.39 6.56 7.08
CA GLU A 3 20.44 7.81 6.34
C GLU A 3 19.01 8.20 5.99
N ASP A 4 18.60 9.40 6.39
CA ASP A 4 17.27 9.91 6.13
C ASP A 4 17.28 10.46 4.70
N PHE A 5 16.95 9.62 3.71
CA PHE A 5 16.93 9.95 2.28
C PHE A 5 15.74 10.86 1.90
N ARG A 6 15.55 11.94 2.67
CA ARG A 6 14.50 12.93 2.43
C ARG A 6 14.89 13.78 1.23
N THR A 7 14.01 13.79 0.23
CA THR A 7 14.08 14.68 -0.92
C THR A 7 13.06 15.82 -0.73
N PRO A 8 13.20 16.96 -1.42
CA PRO A 8 12.17 17.99 -1.40
C PRO A 8 10.78 17.44 -1.79
N ILE A 9 10.72 16.52 -2.76
CA ILE A 9 9.49 15.86 -3.18
C ILE A 9 8.93 14.95 -2.09
N SER A 10 9.77 14.18 -1.38
CA SER A 10 9.31 13.31 -0.30
C SER A 10 8.68 14.11 0.84
N ILE A 11 9.27 15.27 1.17
CA ILE A 11 8.74 16.19 2.19
C ILE A 11 7.41 16.80 1.72
N ALA A 12 7.33 17.25 0.46
CA ALA A 12 6.08 17.77 -0.11
C ALA A 12 4.95 16.74 -0.13
N CYS A 13 5.28 15.46 -0.42
CA CYS A 13 4.34 14.35 -0.33
C CYS A 13 3.85 14.09 1.09
N PHE A 14 4.75 14.15 2.09
CA PHE A 14 4.42 13.96 3.49
C PHE A 14 3.40 15.00 3.99
N TYR A 15 3.49 16.25 3.52
CA TYR A 15 2.52 17.30 3.82
C TYR A 15 1.32 17.33 2.84
N SER A 16 1.20 16.35 1.93
CA SER A 16 0.17 16.28 0.90
C SER A 16 0.05 17.56 0.04
N ASN A 17 1.15 18.32 -0.11
CA ASN A 17 1.16 19.59 -0.81
C ASN A 17 1.27 19.35 -2.32
N VAL A 18 0.11 19.18 -2.97
CA VAL A 18 -0.01 18.88 -4.39
C VAL A 18 0.70 19.91 -5.27
N GLU A 19 0.59 21.19 -4.94
CA GLU A 19 1.16 22.26 -5.77
C GLU A 19 2.69 22.24 -5.71
N THR A 20 3.27 22.07 -4.52
CA THR A 20 4.72 21.93 -4.38
C THR A 20 5.23 20.65 -5.04
N VAL A 21 4.51 19.52 -4.93
CA VAL A 21 4.87 18.29 -5.66
C VAL A 21 4.86 18.54 -7.17
N LYS A 22 3.83 19.22 -7.69
CA LYS A 22 3.71 19.54 -9.11
C LYS A 22 4.88 20.42 -9.58
N MET A 23 5.13 21.54 -8.90
CA MET A 23 6.23 22.45 -9.23
C MET A 23 7.58 21.72 -9.22
N LEU A 24 7.86 20.93 -8.19
CA LEU A 24 9.10 20.16 -8.10
C LEU A 24 9.21 19.14 -9.25
N ALA A 25 8.14 18.40 -9.54
CA ALA A 25 8.13 17.42 -10.63
C ALA A 25 8.22 18.07 -12.04
N GLU A 26 7.89 19.36 -12.18
CA GLU A 26 8.06 20.11 -13.43
C GLU A 26 9.51 20.56 -13.66
N VAL A 27 10.28 20.82 -12.59
CA VAL A 27 11.65 21.35 -12.68
C VAL A 27 12.75 20.29 -12.53
N THR A 28 12.41 19.05 -12.19
CA THR A 28 13.36 17.94 -12.10
C THR A 28 12.86 16.67 -12.78
N GLU A 29 13.79 15.90 -13.35
CA GLU A 29 13.55 14.52 -13.80
C GLU A 29 13.77 13.51 -12.65
N GLU A 30 14.54 13.89 -11.63
CA GLU A 30 14.88 13.06 -10.46
C GLU A 30 13.76 13.12 -9.41
N VAL A 31 12.60 12.53 -9.73
CA VAL A 31 11.43 12.52 -8.83
C VAL A 31 11.45 11.41 -7.77
N ASP A 32 12.46 10.54 -7.81
CA ASP A 32 12.63 9.40 -6.93
C ASP A 32 14.10 9.29 -6.46
N ILE A 33 14.34 8.56 -5.39
CA ILE A 33 15.70 8.21 -4.96
C ILE A 33 16.35 7.22 -5.97
N PRO A 34 17.69 7.18 -6.08
CA PRO A 34 18.39 6.18 -6.88
C PRO A 34 17.95 4.73 -6.62
N ALA A 35 17.91 3.91 -7.66
CA ALA A 35 17.39 2.53 -7.60
C ALA A 35 18.19 1.59 -6.69
N ASN A 36 19.48 1.87 -6.49
CA ASN A 36 20.37 1.11 -5.61
C ASN A 36 20.15 1.43 -4.11
N ILE A 37 19.40 2.47 -3.78
CA ILE A 37 19.09 2.84 -2.39
C ILE A 37 17.86 2.07 -1.92
N LYS A 38 18.03 1.34 -0.81
CA LYS A 38 16.96 0.65 -0.10
C LYS A 38 16.41 1.55 1.00
N ALA A 39 15.47 2.41 0.65
CA ALA A 39 14.76 3.32 1.54
C ALA A 39 13.35 3.58 0.98
N PRO A 40 12.44 4.25 1.72
CA PRO A 40 11.17 4.68 1.16
C PRO A 40 11.39 5.54 -0.10
N SER A 41 10.93 5.03 -1.24
CA SER A 41 10.97 5.67 -2.56
C SER A 41 9.66 6.37 -2.91
N ALA A 42 9.58 6.97 -4.11
CA ALA A 42 8.41 7.71 -4.59
C ALA A 42 7.08 6.98 -4.40
N VAL A 43 7.01 5.67 -4.66
CA VAL A 43 5.76 4.90 -4.46
C VAL A 43 5.31 4.86 -2.99
N HIS A 44 6.26 4.86 -2.04
CA HIS A 44 5.96 4.90 -0.62
C HIS A 44 5.47 6.29 -0.21
N TRP A 45 6.07 7.35 -0.74
CA TRP A 45 5.65 8.74 -0.49
C TRP A 45 4.24 9.01 -1.06
N ILE A 46 3.94 8.47 -2.25
CA ILE A 46 2.59 8.52 -2.86
C ILE A 46 1.56 7.93 -1.90
N CYS A 47 1.77 6.71 -1.41
CA CYS A 47 0.83 6.04 -0.52
C CYS A 47 0.70 6.75 0.83
N SER A 48 1.79 7.29 1.36
CA SER A 48 1.78 8.09 2.60
C SER A 48 1.06 9.43 2.42
N SER A 49 1.05 10.01 1.21
CA SER A 49 0.46 11.34 0.95
C SER A 49 -1.07 11.36 0.99
N LYS A 50 -1.73 10.20 0.86
CA LYS A 50 -3.19 10.09 0.74
C LYS A 50 -3.79 10.99 -0.35
N SER A 51 -3.02 11.29 -1.40
CA SER A 51 -3.44 12.18 -2.48
C SER A 51 -3.38 11.46 -3.82
N PRO A 52 -4.55 11.08 -4.39
CA PRO A 52 -4.61 10.54 -5.75
C PRO A 52 -4.05 11.51 -6.80
N LYS A 53 -4.05 12.82 -6.53
CA LYS A 53 -3.42 13.83 -7.40
C LYS A 53 -1.90 13.69 -7.40
N ILE A 54 -1.28 13.54 -6.23
CA ILE A 54 0.16 13.29 -6.11
C ILE A 54 0.54 11.97 -6.79
N ALA A 55 -0.27 10.92 -6.59
CA ALA A 55 -0.07 9.64 -7.27
C ALA A 55 0.00 9.80 -8.79
N LYS A 56 -0.97 10.52 -9.38
CA LYS A 56 -1.01 10.78 -10.84
C LYS A 56 0.21 11.57 -11.32
N ILE A 57 0.62 12.62 -10.59
CA ILE A 57 1.78 13.44 -10.94
C ILE A 57 3.06 12.57 -10.96
N LEU A 58 3.36 11.89 -9.87
CA LEU A 58 4.61 11.13 -9.75
C LEU A 58 4.62 9.87 -10.63
N CYS A 59 3.50 9.17 -10.79
CA CYS A 59 3.42 8.03 -11.71
C CYS A 59 3.64 8.46 -13.18
N SER A 60 3.14 9.64 -13.58
CA SER A 60 3.36 10.18 -14.94
C SER A 60 4.83 10.45 -15.28
N LYS A 61 5.71 10.44 -14.27
CA LYS A 61 7.17 10.60 -14.42
C LYS A 61 7.92 9.26 -14.56
N GLY A 62 7.20 8.15 -14.70
CA GLY A 62 7.81 6.84 -15.03
C GLY A 62 8.49 6.16 -13.85
N ILE A 63 8.07 6.45 -12.60
CA ILE A 63 8.60 5.77 -11.43
C ILE A 63 8.29 4.27 -11.45
N ASP A 64 9.15 3.45 -10.83
CA ASP A 64 8.85 2.05 -10.57
C ASP A 64 7.92 1.91 -9.34
N VAL A 65 6.67 1.57 -9.60
CA VAL A 65 5.63 1.37 -8.57
C VAL A 65 5.78 0.06 -7.79
N ASN A 66 6.74 -0.81 -8.15
CA ASN A 66 6.98 -2.09 -7.48
C ASN A 66 8.22 -2.07 -6.56
N ARG A 67 8.82 -0.90 -6.34
CA ARG A 67 9.95 -0.75 -5.42
C ARG A 67 9.58 -1.16 -4.01
N VAL A 68 10.57 -1.70 -3.31
CA VAL A 68 10.49 -2.04 -1.89
C VAL A 68 11.48 -1.25 -1.06
N ASP A 69 11.10 -0.92 0.17
CA ASP A 69 11.98 -0.25 1.14
C ASP A 69 13.00 -1.21 1.78
N ALA A 70 13.77 -0.71 2.75
CA ALA A 70 14.75 -1.49 3.51
C ALA A 70 14.14 -2.70 4.27
N GLN A 71 12.84 -2.66 4.56
CA GLN A 71 12.11 -3.73 5.24
C GLN A 71 11.47 -4.72 4.25
N GLY A 72 11.58 -4.47 2.94
CA GLY A 72 10.94 -5.27 1.90
C GLY A 72 9.45 -4.97 1.74
N ARG A 73 8.98 -3.82 2.23
CA ARG A 73 7.59 -3.39 2.12
C ARG A 73 7.38 -2.66 0.79
N MET A 74 6.21 -2.82 0.19
CA MET A 74 5.81 -2.06 -1.01
C MET A 74 5.16 -0.73 -0.61
N GLY A 75 4.96 0.14 -1.60
CA GLY A 75 4.24 1.42 -1.41
C GLY A 75 2.91 1.29 -0.66
N PRO A 76 1.98 0.40 -1.07
CA PRO A 76 0.69 0.23 -0.39
C PRO A 76 0.76 -0.12 1.11
N SER A 77 1.87 -0.71 1.60
CA SER A 77 2.09 -0.95 3.02
C SER A 77 2.19 0.36 3.84
N PHE A 78 2.36 1.51 3.17
CA PHE A 78 2.41 2.85 3.78
C PHE A 78 1.06 3.56 3.78
N PHE A 79 -0.06 2.87 3.49
CA PHE A 79 -1.37 3.44 3.75
C PHE A 79 -1.57 3.64 5.26
N ILE A 80 -1.14 4.80 5.76
CA ILE A 80 -1.32 5.21 7.17
C ILE A 80 -2.80 5.51 7.39
N SER A 81 -3.41 4.90 8.39
CA SER A 81 -4.80 5.21 8.75
C SER A 81 -4.86 6.57 9.46
N SER A 82 -5.05 7.64 8.69
CA SER A 82 -5.62 8.88 9.19
C SER A 82 -7.16 8.78 9.12
N ASN A 83 -7.88 9.67 9.82
CA ASN A 83 -9.35 9.69 9.96
C ASN A 83 -10.16 9.80 8.64
N ASN A 84 -9.55 9.60 7.48
CA ASN A 84 -10.19 9.62 6.16
C ASN A 84 -10.63 8.20 5.74
N ASN A 85 -11.71 8.13 4.96
CA ASN A 85 -12.29 6.89 4.41
C ASN A 85 -11.30 6.15 3.46
N ASN A 86 -11.61 4.92 3.03
CA ASN A 86 -10.74 4.14 2.13
C ASN A 86 -10.69 4.68 0.69
N LYS A 87 -11.43 5.74 0.37
CA LYS A 87 -11.61 6.20 -1.01
C LYS A 87 -10.30 6.65 -1.66
N ASP A 88 -9.52 7.47 -0.97
CA ASP A 88 -8.25 7.95 -1.53
C ASP A 88 -7.22 6.84 -1.68
N ASP A 89 -7.19 5.88 -0.74
CA ASP A 89 -6.31 4.70 -0.83
C ASP A 89 -6.66 3.83 -2.04
N ILE A 90 -7.96 3.60 -2.27
CA ILE A 90 -8.46 2.87 -3.44
C ILE A 90 -8.14 3.62 -4.74
N GLU A 91 -8.33 4.95 -4.78
CA GLU A 91 -7.98 5.74 -5.97
C GLU A 91 -6.47 5.76 -6.24
N ILE A 92 -5.63 5.77 -5.19
CA ILE A 92 -4.19 5.59 -5.33
C ILE A 92 -3.88 4.20 -5.88
N LEU A 93 -4.47 3.13 -5.32
CA LEU A 93 -4.29 1.76 -5.82
C LEU A 93 -4.68 1.64 -7.31
N LYS A 94 -5.80 2.23 -7.72
CA LYS A 94 -6.20 2.27 -9.14
C LYS A 94 -5.15 2.93 -10.02
N VAL A 95 -4.59 4.06 -9.58
CA VAL A 95 -3.49 4.72 -10.30
C VAL A 95 -2.28 3.78 -10.36
N LEU A 96 -1.84 3.21 -9.25
CA LEU A 96 -0.67 2.33 -9.22
C LEU A 96 -0.87 1.08 -10.11
N LEU A 97 -2.06 0.46 -10.11
CA LEU A 97 -2.41 -0.66 -10.99
C LEU A 97 -2.33 -0.26 -12.47
N ASN A 98 -2.84 0.93 -12.83
CA ASN A 98 -2.72 1.46 -14.19
C ASN A 98 -1.27 1.70 -14.64
N TYR A 99 -0.35 1.87 -13.68
CA TYR A 99 1.09 2.01 -13.92
C TYR A 99 1.89 0.71 -13.63
N GLY A 100 1.22 -0.44 -13.57
CA GLY A 100 1.88 -1.75 -13.54
C GLY A 100 2.26 -2.25 -12.15
N LEU A 101 1.54 -1.82 -11.11
CA LEU A 101 1.65 -2.41 -9.77
C LEU A 101 1.29 -3.90 -9.82
N LYS A 102 2.21 -4.74 -9.34
CA LYS A 102 2.05 -6.19 -9.25
C LYS A 102 1.37 -6.54 -7.94
N ILE A 103 0.07 -6.83 -7.99
CA ILE A 103 -0.78 -6.97 -6.79
C ILE A 103 -0.31 -8.08 -5.82
N ASN A 104 0.26 -9.16 -6.36
CA ASN A 104 0.77 -10.32 -5.60
C ASN A 104 2.29 -10.32 -5.43
N PHE A 105 2.98 -9.22 -5.76
CA PHE A 105 4.42 -9.18 -5.55
C PHE A 105 4.75 -9.10 -4.05
N HIS A 106 5.74 -9.88 -3.63
CA HIS A 106 6.36 -9.78 -2.32
C HIS A 106 7.74 -10.43 -2.35
N LEU A 107 8.58 -10.09 -1.37
CA LEU A 107 9.83 -10.82 -1.13
C LEU A 107 9.59 -12.07 -0.29
N PRO A 108 10.48 -13.09 -0.35
CA PRO A 108 10.40 -14.26 0.51
C PRO A 108 10.30 -13.88 1.99
N GLY A 109 9.31 -14.44 2.69
CA GLY A 109 9.06 -14.15 4.11
C GLY A 109 8.48 -12.76 4.40
N LYS A 110 8.04 -12.03 3.37
CA LYS A 110 7.29 -10.77 3.48
C LYS A 110 5.86 -10.98 3.01
N ASN A 111 4.96 -10.15 3.52
CA ASN A 111 3.55 -10.19 3.14
C ASN A 111 3.35 -9.58 1.74
N THR A 112 2.27 -9.98 1.08
CA THR A 112 1.69 -9.25 -0.06
C THR A 112 0.97 -7.99 0.41
N ILE A 113 0.53 -7.17 -0.55
CA ILE A 113 -0.33 -6.01 -0.29
C ILE A 113 -1.58 -6.43 0.49
N LEU A 114 -2.19 -7.58 0.15
CA LEU A 114 -3.34 -8.12 0.88
C LEU A 114 -2.97 -8.52 2.32
N GLY A 115 -1.85 -9.21 2.51
CA GLY A 115 -1.39 -9.61 3.84
C GLY A 115 -1.09 -8.41 4.75
N ASP A 116 -0.43 -7.38 4.22
CA ASP A 116 -0.18 -6.14 4.96
C ASP A 116 -1.50 -5.42 5.27
N CYS A 117 -2.40 -5.28 4.30
CA CYS A 117 -3.74 -4.68 4.47
C CYS A 117 -4.53 -5.36 5.60
N LEU A 118 -4.52 -6.70 5.64
CA LEU A 118 -5.23 -7.48 6.65
C LEU A 118 -4.65 -7.34 8.06
N THR A 119 -3.37 -6.99 8.18
CA THR A 119 -2.63 -6.94 9.45
C THR A 119 -2.37 -5.55 9.99
N ILE A 120 -2.85 -4.49 9.31
CA ILE A 120 -2.87 -3.12 9.85
C ILE A 120 -3.47 -3.13 11.26
N ASP A 121 -2.78 -2.50 12.21
CA ASP A 121 -3.12 -2.53 13.64
C ASP A 121 -4.52 -1.94 13.88
N LYS A 122 -5.34 -2.67 14.65
CA LYS A 122 -6.70 -2.26 15.07
C LYS A 122 -6.71 -0.96 15.86
N LEU A 123 -5.59 -0.60 16.52
CA LEU A 123 -5.45 0.66 17.24
C LEU A 123 -5.50 1.88 16.31
N MET A 124 -5.43 1.68 15.00
CA MET A 124 -5.54 2.74 14.00
C MET A 124 -6.98 3.02 13.52
N PHE A 125 -8.00 2.48 14.20
CA PHE A 125 -9.43 2.83 14.07
C PHE A 125 -10.08 2.71 12.67
N LYS A 126 -9.47 2.02 11.70
CA LYS A 126 -10.06 1.79 10.37
C LYS A 126 -10.20 0.31 10.08
N ASP A 127 -11.38 -0.09 9.61
CA ASP A 127 -11.58 -1.42 9.04
C ASP A 127 -11.18 -1.38 7.55
N PRO A 128 -10.11 -2.09 7.13
CA PRO A 128 -9.66 -2.08 5.74
C PRO A 128 -10.50 -3.01 4.85
N VAL A 129 -11.74 -3.36 5.23
CA VAL A 129 -12.60 -4.27 4.48
C VAL A 129 -12.78 -3.84 3.02
N GLU A 130 -13.00 -2.55 2.75
CA GLU A 130 -13.22 -2.05 1.39
C GLU A 130 -11.92 -2.13 0.55
N ILE A 131 -10.75 -1.93 1.18
CA ILE A 131 -9.46 -2.14 0.49
C ILE A 131 -9.25 -3.64 0.26
N THR A 132 -9.61 -4.48 1.23
CA THR A 132 -9.52 -5.95 1.13
C THR A 132 -10.35 -6.44 -0.05
N GLU A 133 -11.61 -6.00 -0.13
CA GLU A 133 -12.54 -6.30 -1.23
C GLU A 133 -11.96 -5.84 -2.57
N PHE A 134 -11.52 -4.59 -2.65
CA PHE A 134 -10.87 -4.06 -3.86
C PHE A 134 -9.65 -4.89 -4.29
N LEU A 135 -8.81 -5.31 -3.36
CA LEU A 135 -7.64 -6.14 -3.68
C LEU A 135 -8.05 -7.51 -4.22
N LEU A 136 -9.05 -8.16 -3.61
CA LEU A 136 -9.58 -9.44 -4.08
C LEU A 136 -10.19 -9.31 -5.49
N ASP A 137 -10.97 -8.27 -5.74
CA ASP A 137 -11.54 -7.96 -7.07
C ASP A 137 -10.48 -7.77 -8.15
N ASN A 138 -9.29 -7.31 -7.76
CA ASN A 138 -8.18 -7.06 -8.67
C ASN A 138 -7.15 -8.21 -8.68
N GLY A 139 -7.53 -9.39 -8.19
CA GLY A 139 -6.74 -10.62 -8.33
C GLY A 139 -5.69 -10.84 -7.25
N ALA A 140 -5.84 -10.25 -6.07
CA ALA A 140 -5.01 -10.60 -4.92
C ALA A 140 -5.24 -12.06 -4.53
N ASP A 141 -4.17 -12.85 -4.35
CA ASP A 141 -4.28 -14.27 -4.01
C ASP A 141 -4.65 -14.45 -2.52
N PRO A 142 -5.86 -14.97 -2.21
CA PRO A 142 -6.28 -15.18 -0.83
C PRO A 142 -5.54 -16.34 -0.14
N ASN A 143 -4.78 -17.16 -0.88
CA ASN A 143 -3.98 -18.24 -0.32
C ASN A 143 -2.59 -17.79 0.13
N ASP A 144 -2.16 -16.58 -0.23
CA ASP A 144 -0.86 -16.06 0.18
C ASP A 144 -0.73 -15.99 1.69
N LEU A 145 0.49 -16.26 2.15
CA LEU A 145 0.81 -16.37 3.56
C LEU A 145 1.08 -15.00 4.19
N ILE A 146 0.50 -14.79 5.36
CA ILE A 146 0.77 -13.69 6.27
C ILE A 146 1.80 -14.17 7.29
N TYR A 147 2.92 -13.46 7.36
CA TYR A 147 4.01 -13.73 8.29
C TYR A 147 3.91 -12.81 9.51
N PHE A 148 3.94 -13.41 10.71
CA PHE A 148 4.00 -12.69 11.97
C PHE A 148 5.32 -12.98 12.67
N SER A 149 5.86 -12.00 13.40
CA SER A 149 7.03 -12.22 14.23
C SER A 149 6.75 -13.31 15.28
N GLY A 150 7.57 -14.37 15.26
CA GLY A 150 7.51 -15.47 16.24
C GLY A 150 6.27 -16.37 16.15
N LYS A 151 5.51 -16.35 15.04
CA LYS A 151 4.35 -17.25 14.86
C LYS A 151 4.38 -17.92 13.50
N SER A 152 3.76 -19.09 13.41
CA SER A 152 3.53 -19.76 12.13
C SER A 152 2.69 -18.87 11.20
N PRO A 153 3.03 -18.81 9.90
CA PRO A 153 2.26 -18.04 8.96
C PRO A 153 0.85 -18.63 8.78
N VAL A 154 -0.09 -17.79 8.35
CA VAL A 154 -1.46 -18.19 8.03
C VAL A 154 -1.87 -17.58 6.70
N SER A 155 -2.68 -18.25 5.91
CA SER A 155 -3.16 -17.68 4.65
C SER A 155 -4.08 -16.48 4.88
N CYS A 156 -4.16 -15.58 3.91
CA CYS A 156 -5.05 -14.43 3.93
C CYS A 156 -6.52 -14.85 4.14
N ILE A 157 -6.98 -15.91 3.45
CA ILE A 157 -8.33 -16.47 3.58
C ILE A 157 -8.63 -16.96 5.00
N GLU A 158 -7.70 -17.68 5.63
CA GLU A 158 -7.87 -18.16 7.01
C GLU A 158 -7.89 -16.98 7.99
N TYR A 159 -7.11 -15.93 7.72
CA TYR A 159 -7.14 -14.71 8.52
C TYR A 159 -8.47 -13.95 8.37
N ILE A 160 -8.98 -13.82 7.14
CA ILE A 160 -10.31 -13.25 6.84
C ILE A 160 -11.40 -14.04 7.57
N LYS A 161 -11.37 -15.38 7.51
CA LYS A 161 -12.30 -16.27 8.24
C LYS A 161 -12.29 -16.01 9.74
N ARG A 162 -11.11 -15.78 10.34
CA ARG A 162 -11.01 -15.43 11.77
C ARG A 162 -11.62 -14.07 12.07
N LYS A 163 -11.41 -13.08 11.19
CA LYS A 163 -12.04 -11.75 11.31
C LYS A 163 -13.56 -11.82 11.17
N ALA A 164 -14.08 -12.65 10.26
CA ALA A 164 -15.52 -12.87 10.04
C ALA A 164 -16.28 -13.33 11.30
N ARG A 165 -15.60 -14.03 12.24
CA ARG A 165 -16.20 -14.43 13.52
C ARG A 165 -16.57 -13.24 14.43
N ARG A 166 -16.00 -12.06 14.18
CA ARG A 166 -16.12 -10.87 15.04
C ARG A 166 -16.53 -9.60 14.29
N SER A 167 -16.67 -9.64 12.96
CA SER A 167 -17.08 -8.52 12.12
C SER A 167 -18.06 -8.98 11.06
N THR A 168 -19.24 -8.36 11.02
CA THR A 168 -20.27 -8.63 10.01
C THR A 168 -19.78 -8.32 8.60
N LYS A 169 -19.00 -7.25 8.43
CA LYS A 169 -18.41 -6.88 7.14
C LYS A 169 -17.44 -7.94 6.60
N TYR A 170 -16.56 -8.48 7.45
CA TYR A 170 -15.70 -9.59 7.02
C TYR A 170 -16.47 -10.90 6.84
N LYS A 171 -17.61 -11.08 7.50
CA LYS A 171 -18.48 -12.22 7.25
C LYS A 171 -19.10 -12.14 5.86
N GLU A 172 -19.66 -10.99 5.50
CA GLU A 172 -20.18 -10.73 4.14
C GLU A 172 -19.09 -10.90 3.09
N LEU A 173 -17.91 -10.30 3.29
CA LEU A 173 -16.76 -10.49 2.41
C LEU A 173 -16.33 -11.95 2.32
N TYR A 174 -16.26 -12.69 3.43
CA TYR A 174 -15.90 -14.10 3.38
C TYR A 174 -16.93 -14.92 2.61
N ASP A 175 -18.21 -14.66 2.84
CA ASP A 175 -19.32 -15.37 2.20
C ASP A 175 -19.33 -15.12 0.69
N ASN A 176 -19.07 -13.88 0.25
CA ASN A 176 -19.06 -13.49 -1.16
C ASN A 176 -17.93 -14.11 -1.98
N TYR A 177 -16.75 -14.33 -1.39
CA TYR A 177 -15.56 -14.76 -2.14
C TYR A 177 -15.17 -16.23 -1.90
N PHE A 178 -15.58 -16.84 -0.78
CA PHE A 178 -14.99 -18.11 -0.33
C PHE A 178 -15.98 -19.22 0.09
N ASN A 179 -17.29 -18.94 0.11
CA ASN A 179 -18.31 -19.92 0.51
C ASN A 179 -19.24 -20.34 -0.65
N SER A 180 -18.79 -20.23 -1.90
CA SER A 180 -19.53 -20.70 -3.08
C SER A 180 -19.42 -22.22 -3.29
#